data_AF-A0A4P7C5S3-F1
#
_entry.id   AF-A0A4P7C5S3-F1
#
_cell.length_a   1.000
_cell.length_b   1.000
_cell.length_c   1.000
_cell.angle_alpha   90.00
_cell.angle_beta   90.00
_cell.angle_gamma   90.00
#
_symmetry.space_group_name_H-M   'P 1'
#
loop_
_entity.id
_entity.type
_entity.pdbx_description
1 polymer ?
#
loop_
_entity_poly.entity_id
_entity_poly.type
_entity_poly.pdbx_seq_one_letter_code
_entity_poly.pdbx_strand_id
1 'polypeptide(L)'
;MGEYRRGGTTAHLRLRKSPGPSCSLVRDQPEGNEGFALLQSMLYHSQQITTHYWLTPLLAWLHRHPGKPSQHYAYLRHLDNHLLCAADERSLIERTRDFLDNPWHRNPLDCRLLEENLGTRFPHYWFYKMEFVLWYLKSPQMKEKDPRWDNFRMTAKNSVEHISPQTAQEVDSNTVSEEVLDTFGNLALVSRSINSEYGNKPFREKRERFRERNNTIPNN
;
A
#
# COMPACT_ATOMS: atom_id res chain seq x y z
N MET A 1 -0.53 32.21 -34.86
CA MET A 1 -1.65 31.56 -34.16
C MET A 1 -1.06 30.64 -33.11
N GLY A 2 -1.18 31.02 -31.85
CA GLY A 2 -0.40 30.45 -30.75
C GLY A 2 -0.87 29.08 -30.30
N GLU A 3 0.09 28.19 -30.09
CA GLU A 3 -0.09 26.93 -29.37
C GLU A 3 -0.38 27.22 -27.89
N TYR A 4 -1.54 26.76 -27.41
CA TYR A 4 -1.83 26.75 -25.98
C TYR A 4 -1.41 25.40 -25.39
N ARG A 5 -0.15 25.28 -24.96
CA ARG A 5 0.30 24.18 -24.11
C ARG A 5 -0.36 24.32 -22.74
N ARG A 6 -1.35 23.47 -22.46
CA ARG A 6 -1.90 23.32 -21.11
C ARG A 6 -1.31 22.07 -20.49
N GLY A 7 -0.27 22.26 -19.68
CA GLY A 7 0.27 21.23 -18.81
C GLY A 7 -0.79 20.83 -17.78
N GLY A 8 -1.28 19.60 -17.93
CA GLY A 8 -2.16 18.96 -16.98
C GLY A 8 -2.02 17.47 -17.22
N THR A 9 -1.54 16.74 -16.20
CA THR A 9 -1.48 15.28 -16.20
C THR A 9 -2.90 14.77 -16.37
N THR A 10 -3.27 14.51 -17.62
CA THR A 10 -4.61 14.10 -18.02
C THR A 10 -4.44 12.65 -18.43
N ALA A 11 -5.01 11.71 -17.67
CA ALA A 11 -5.11 10.33 -18.14
C ALA A 11 -5.87 10.36 -19.47
N HIS A 12 -5.14 10.21 -20.57
CA HIS A 12 -5.72 10.24 -21.90
C HIS A 12 -6.46 8.90 -22.11
N LEU A 13 -7.77 9.00 -22.33
CA LEU A 13 -8.56 7.87 -22.81
C LEU A 13 -8.35 7.80 -24.33
N ARG A 14 -7.72 6.73 -24.81
CA ARG A 14 -7.55 6.49 -26.24
C ARG A 14 -8.63 5.54 -26.74
N LEU A 15 -9.28 5.89 -27.84
CA LEU A 15 -10.14 4.97 -28.58
C LEU A 15 -9.25 3.95 -29.32
N ARG A 16 -9.35 2.67 -28.96
CA ARG A 16 -8.80 1.57 -29.75
C ARG A 16 -9.88 1.07 -30.70
N LYS A 17 -9.68 1.32 -32.01
CA LYS A 17 -10.50 0.71 -33.06
C LYS A 17 -10.00 -0.71 -33.33
N SER A 18 -10.89 -1.69 -33.25
CA SER A 18 -10.60 -3.07 -33.68
C SER A 18 -10.85 -3.20 -35.19
N PRO A 19 -10.43 -4.30 -35.86
CA PRO A 19 -10.71 -4.52 -37.29
C PRO A 19 -12.19 -4.69 -37.67
N GLY A 20 -13.13 -4.44 -36.75
CA GLY A 20 -14.58 -4.53 -36.93
C GLY A 20 -15.31 -3.32 -36.34
N PRO A 21 -16.65 -3.31 -36.26
CA PRO A 21 -17.43 -2.13 -35.82
C PRO A 21 -17.28 -1.80 -34.33
N SER A 22 -16.47 -2.56 -33.58
CA SER A 22 -16.27 -2.37 -32.15
C SER A 22 -15.12 -1.40 -31.86
N CYS A 23 -15.43 -0.39 -31.05
CA CYS A 23 -14.45 0.52 -30.49
C CYS A 23 -14.37 0.33 -28.98
N SER A 24 -13.15 0.22 -28.43
CA SER A 24 -12.93 0.15 -26.99
C SER A 24 -12.20 1.39 -26.49
N LEU A 25 -12.53 1.83 -25.28
CA LEU A 25 -11.79 2.87 -24.58
C LEU A 25 -10.65 2.20 -23.82
N VAL A 26 -9.41 2.58 -24.14
CA VAL A 26 -8.22 2.12 -23.45
C VAL A 26 -7.68 3.30 -22.64
N ARG A 27 -7.42 3.07 -21.35
CA ARG A 27 -6.68 4.02 -20.54
C ARG A 27 -5.23 4.00 -21.02
N ASP A 28 -4.67 5.15 -21.37
CA ASP A 28 -3.22 5.23 -21.51
C ASP A 28 -2.58 4.80 -20.19
N GLN A 29 -1.49 4.04 -20.29
CA GLN A 29 -0.69 3.63 -19.13
C GLN A 29 -0.33 4.93 -18.39
N PRO A 30 -0.56 5.02 -17.07
CA PRO A 30 -0.07 6.17 -16.32
C PRO A 30 1.43 6.28 -16.57
N GLU A 31 1.89 7.48 -16.93
CA GLU A 31 3.28 7.74 -17.35
C GLU A 31 4.31 7.42 -16.25
N GLY A 32 3.85 7.08 -15.05
CA GLY A 32 4.65 6.49 -13.99
C GLY A 32 3.81 6.09 -12.78
N ASN A 33 4.51 5.65 -11.74
CA ASN A 33 3.91 5.35 -10.46
C ASN A 33 3.63 6.65 -9.69
N GLU A 34 2.46 7.23 -9.93
CA GLU A 34 2.02 8.44 -9.24
C GLU A 34 1.62 8.10 -7.81
N GLY A 35 2.12 8.86 -6.83
CA GLY A 35 1.86 8.59 -5.41
C GLY A 35 0.39 8.51 -5.04
N PHE A 36 -0.49 9.18 -5.80
CA PHE A 36 -1.93 9.06 -5.67
C PHE A 36 -2.44 7.65 -6.03
N ALA A 37 -2.05 7.12 -7.19
CA ALA A 37 -2.44 5.78 -7.62
C ALA A 37 -1.87 4.70 -6.68
N LEU A 38 -0.64 4.87 -6.21
CA LEU A 38 -0.03 3.93 -5.27
C LEU A 38 -0.73 3.95 -3.91
N LEU A 39 -1.14 5.13 -3.41
CA LEU A 39 -1.92 5.24 -2.18
C LEU A 39 -3.32 4.63 -2.32
N GLN A 40 -3.99 4.82 -3.47
CA GLN A 40 -5.25 4.12 -3.76
C GLN A 40 -5.06 2.60 -3.74
N SER A 41 -3.97 2.10 -4.32
CA SER A 41 -3.64 0.68 -4.32
C SER A 41 -3.33 0.14 -2.91
N MET A 42 -2.61 0.91 -2.09
CA MET A 42 -2.38 0.59 -0.68
C MET A 42 -3.71 0.45 0.07
N LEU A 43 -4.61 1.42 -0.07
CA LEU A 43 -5.92 1.42 0.59
C LEU A 43 -6.80 0.26 0.09
N TYR A 44 -6.79 -0.02 -1.21
CA TYR A 44 -7.48 -1.16 -1.81
C TYR A 44 -7.01 -2.50 -1.23
N HIS A 45 -5.70 -2.72 -1.15
CA HIS A 45 -5.16 -4.00 -0.66
C HIS A 45 -5.23 -4.16 0.86
N SER A 46 -5.30 -3.06 1.61
CA SER A 46 -5.39 -3.09 3.07
C SER A 46 -6.77 -3.46 3.64
N GLN A 47 -7.83 -3.42 2.81
CA GLN A 47 -9.22 -3.57 3.25
C GLN A 47 -9.88 -4.81 2.66
N GLN A 48 -11.00 -5.23 3.27
CA GLN A 48 -11.86 -6.25 2.68
C GLN A 48 -12.57 -5.69 1.45
N ILE A 49 -12.83 -6.55 0.45
CA ILE A 49 -13.40 -6.15 -0.84
C ILE A 49 -14.73 -5.38 -0.69
N THR A 50 -15.51 -5.70 0.33
CA THR A 50 -16.84 -5.12 0.58
C THR A 50 -16.82 -3.80 1.35
N THR A 51 -15.69 -3.41 1.94
CA THR A 51 -15.65 -2.38 2.99
C THR A 51 -14.72 -1.22 2.66
N HIS A 52 -14.63 -0.82 1.39
CA HIS A 52 -13.78 0.29 0.91
C HIS A 52 -14.24 1.67 1.42
N TYR A 53 -14.19 1.88 2.74
CA TYR A 53 -14.75 3.05 3.44
C TYR A 53 -14.11 4.37 3.04
N TRP A 54 -12.85 4.34 2.57
CA TRP A 54 -12.15 5.51 2.05
C TRP A 54 -12.68 5.97 0.68
N LEU A 55 -13.33 5.09 -0.10
CA LEU A 55 -13.64 5.37 -1.49
C LEU A 55 -14.76 6.41 -1.61
N THR A 56 -15.83 6.29 -0.85
CA THR A 56 -16.95 7.24 -0.86
C THR A 56 -16.51 8.69 -0.55
N PRO A 57 -15.79 8.98 0.55
CA PRO A 57 -15.32 10.34 0.82
C PRO A 57 -14.27 10.81 -0.19
N LEU A 58 -13.48 9.91 -0.80
CA LEU A 58 -12.63 10.27 -1.94
C LEU A 58 -13.46 10.72 -3.14
N LEU A 59 -14.40 9.90 -3.61
CA LEU A 59 -15.21 10.21 -4.78
C LEU A 59 -16.03 11.50 -4.59
N ALA A 60 -16.61 11.70 -3.41
CA ALA A 60 -17.32 12.93 -3.07
C ALA A 60 -16.40 14.17 -3.17
N TRP A 61 -15.16 14.06 -2.69
CA TRP A 61 -14.17 15.13 -2.77
C TRP A 61 -13.74 15.41 -4.21
N LEU A 62 -13.41 14.36 -4.98
CA LEU A 62 -13.02 14.45 -6.38
C LEU A 62 -14.12 15.13 -7.23
N HIS A 63 -15.38 14.77 -6.99
CA HIS A 63 -16.52 15.31 -7.70
C HIS A 63 -16.69 16.83 -7.48
N ARG A 64 -16.49 17.30 -6.25
CA ARG A 64 -16.56 18.74 -5.91
C ARG A 64 -15.33 19.54 -6.35
N HIS A 65 -14.20 18.87 -6.59
CA HIS A 65 -12.92 19.51 -6.92
C HIS A 65 -12.30 18.91 -8.20
N PRO A 66 -12.96 19.04 -9.36
CA PRO A 66 -12.41 18.56 -10.61
C PRO A 66 -11.13 19.31 -10.98
N GLY A 67 -10.17 18.62 -11.60
CA GLY A 67 -8.99 19.24 -12.20
C GLY A 67 -7.91 19.74 -11.23
N LYS A 68 -7.81 19.18 -10.01
CA LYS A 68 -6.76 19.54 -9.02
C LYS A 68 -5.97 18.33 -8.50
N PRO A 69 -5.12 17.67 -9.33
CA PRO A 69 -4.41 16.44 -8.97
C PRO A 69 -3.57 16.51 -7.69
N SER A 70 -2.86 17.62 -7.48
CA SER A 70 -2.04 17.81 -6.28
C SER A 70 -2.87 17.84 -5.00
N GLN A 71 -4.08 18.41 -5.08
CA GLN A 71 -5.01 18.46 -3.95
C GLN A 71 -5.70 17.11 -3.72
N HIS A 72 -5.96 16.33 -4.79
CA HIS A 72 -6.46 14.95 -4.68
C HIS A 72 -5.52 14.09 -3.84
N TYR A 73 -4.23 14.19 -4.11
CA TYR A 73 -3.23 13.42 -3.37
C TYR A 73 -3.05 13.90 -1.92
N ALA A 74 -3.06 15.21 -1.69
CA ALA A 74 -3.02 15.75 -0.34
C ALA A 74 -4.23 15.31 0.50
N TYR A 75 -5.42 15.35 -0.10
CA TYR A 75 -6.66 14.90 0.54
C TYR A 75 -6.64 13.40 0.86
N LEU A 76 -6.24 12.54 -0.08
CA LEU A 76 -6.23 11.09 0.15
C LEU A 76 -5.27 10.70 1.28
N ARG A 77 -4.11 11.38 1.41
CA ARG A 77 -3.20 11.17 2.55
C ARG A 77 -3.80 11.60 3.88
N HIS A 78 -4.51 12.73 3.88
CA HIS A 78 -5.22 13.21 5.07
C HIS A 78 -6.32 12.22 5.48
N LEU A 79 -7.14 11.82 4.53
CA LEU A 79 -8.21 10.84 4.73
C LEU A 79 -7.65 9.52 5.28
N ASP A 80 -6.63 8.94 4.65
CA ASP A 80 -5.97 7.72 5.12
C ASP A 80 -5.51 7.84 6.59
N ASN A 81 -4.76 8.89 6.92
CA ASN A 81 -4.25 9.09 8.27
C ASN A 81 -5.37 9.23 9.31
N HIS A 82 -6.37 10.08 9.05
CA HIS A 82 -7.39 10.40 10.05
C HIS A 82 -8.58 9.43 10.03
N LEU A 83 -8.75 8.62 8.99
CA LEU A 83 -9.77 7.57 8.92
C LEU A 83 -9.24 6.22 9.40
N LEU A 84 -7.97 5.86 9.15
CA LEU A 84 -7.48 4.49 9.40
C LEU A 84 -6.37 4.42 10.46
N CYS A 85 -5.56 5.47 10.63
CA CYS A 85 -4.56 5.57 11.72
C CYS A 85 -5.10 6.29 12.97
N ALA A 86 -6.42 6.38 13.17
CA ALA A 86 -6.98 7.18 14.28
C ALA A 86 -7.36 6.34 15.52
N ALA A 87 -7.18 6.92 16.71
CA ALA A 87 -7.70 6.45 18.00
C ALA A 87 -9.22 6.68 18.13
N ASP A 88 -9.98 6.17 17.16
CA ASP A 88 -11.42 6.27 17.14
C ASP A 88 -12.02 4.87 17.13
N GLU A 89 -12.67 4.49 18.23
CA GLU A 89 -13.27 3.17 18.42
C GLU A 89 -14.63 3.02 17.73
N ARG A 90 -15.20 4.11 17.18
CA ARG A 90 -16.44 4.05 16.41
C ARG A 90 -16.24 3.20 15.15
N SER A 91 -17.37 2.74 14.60
CA SER A 91 -17.34 1.99 13.36
C SER A 91 -16.76 2.81 12.21
N LEU A 92 -16.12 2.14 11.24
CA LEU A 92 -15.60 2.83 10.05
C LEU A 92 -16.71 3.52 9.25
N ILE A 93 -17.95 3.07 9.34
CA ILE A 93 -19.12 3.72 8.71
C ILE A 93 -19.34 5.11 9.31
N GLU A 94 -19.39 5.21 10.64
CA GLU A 94 -19.58 6.48 11.36
C GLU A 94 -18.42 7.43 11.08
N ARG A 95 -17.19 6.92 11.20
CA ARG A 95 -15.98 7.70 10.92
C ARG A 95 -15.94 8.21 9.48
N THR A 96 -16.38 7.41 8.52
CA THR A 96 -16.46 7.80 7.10
C THR A 96 -17.44 8.94 6.88
N ARG A 97 -18.57 8.96 7.61
CA ARG A 97 -19.56 10.04 7.51
C ARG A 97 -18.95 11.39 7.91
N ASP A 98 -18.11 11.42 8.96
CA ASP A 98 -17.46 12.67 9.38
C ASP A 98 -16.66 13.34 8.25
N PHE A 99 -16.03 12.55 7.36
CA PHE A 99 -15.31 13.06 6.19
C PHE A 99 -16.21 13.49 5.02
N LEU A 100 -17.47 13.04 4.99
CA LEU A 100 -18.46 13.54 4.02
C LEU A 100 -18.97 14.92 4.41
N ASP A 101 -19.17 15.14 5.72
CA ASP A 101 -19.64 16.40 6.31
C ASP A 101 -18.50 17.43 6.38
N ASN A 102 -17.34 17.02 6.88
CA ASN A 102 -16.12 17.82 6.94
C ASN A 102 -14.94 17.05 6.32
N PRO A 103 -14.57 17.31 5.05
CA PRO A 103 -13.48 16.60 4.39
C PRO A 103 -12.14 16.66 5.12
N TRP A 104 -11.88 17.71 5.89
CA TRP A 104 -10.64 17.87 6.65
C TRP A 104 -10.83 17.55 8.13
N HIS A 105 -11.81 16.71 8.47
CA HIS A 105 -12.00 16.17 9.82
C HIS A 105 -10.71 15.55 10.34
N ARG A 106 -10.41 15.75 11.62
CA ARG A 106 -9.18 15.33 12.26
C ARG A 106 -9.50 14.48 13.48
N ASN A 107 -9.30 13.18 13.34
CA ASN A 107 -9.21 12.31 14.50
C ASN A 107 -7.75 12.24 14.99
N PRO A 108 -7.50 12.15 16.31
CA PRO A 108 -6.17 11.95 16.86
C PRO A 108 -5.52 10.71 16.25
N LEU A 109 -4.28 10.83 15.81
CA LEU A 109 -3.52 9.71 15.27
C LEU A 109 -3.09 8.79 16.41
N ASP A 110 -3.12 7.48 16.16
CA ASP A 110 -2.70 6.46 17.10
C ASP A 110 -1.94 5.35 16.39
N CYS A 111 -0.67 5.25 16.76
CA CYS A 111 0.25 4.22 16.28
C CYS A 111 0.65 3.25 17.41
N ARG A 112 0.05 3.34 18.61
CA ARG A 112 0.42 2.49 19.77
C ARG A 112 0.25 1.01 19.47
N LEU A 113 -0.65 0.64 18.55
CA LEU A 113 -0.79 -0.73 18.06
C LEU A 113 0.53 -1.32 17.52
N LEU A 114 1.47 -0.50 17.02
CA LEU A 114 2.78 -0.97 16.55
C LEU A 114 3.70 -1.41 17.70
N GLU A 115 3.41 -1.04 18.94
CA GLU A 115 4.14 -1.42 20.16
C GLU A 115 3.60 -2.72 20.78
N GLU A 116 2.49 -3.25 20.25
CA GLU A 116 1.83 -4.45 20.76
C GLU A 116 2.46 -5.75 20.22
N ASN A 117 2.27 -6.85 20.95
CA ASN A 117 2.71 -8.19 20.55
C ASN A 117 1.54 -9.00 19.97
N LEU A 118 1.11 -8.63 18.75
CA LEU A 118 -0.08 -9.24 18.12
C LEU A 118 0.25 -10.47 17.25
N GLY A 119 1.52 -10.67 16.86
CA GLY A 119 1.92 -11.77 15.99
C GLY A 119 1.14 -11.76 14.66
N THR A 120 0.62 -12.91 14.25
CA THR A 120 -0.16 -13.04 13.00
C THR A 120 -1.50 -12.30 13.02
N ARG A 121 -1.92 -11.73 14.16
CA ARG A 121 -3.16 -10.93 14.29
C ARG A 121 -2.95 -9.45 13.94
N PHE A 122 -1.73 -9.01 13.63
CA PHE A 122 -1.48 -7.63 13.22
C PHE A 122 -2.35 -7.25 12.00
N PRO A 123 -3.06 -6.11 12.03
CA PRO A 123 -3.87 -5.67 10.89
C PRO A 123 -3.01 -5.44 9.65
N HIS A 124 -3.42 -6.00 8.51
CA HIS A 124 -2.71 -5.87 7.24
C HIS A 124 -2.43 -4.42 6.84
N TYR A 125 -3.33 -3.51 7.22
CA TYR A 125 -3.20 -2.07 7.00
C TYR A 125 -1.82 -1.53 7.38
N TRP A 126 -1.28 -1.90 8.55
CA TRP A 126 -0.01 -1.35 9.02
C TRP A 126 1.19 -1.78 8.18
N PHE A 127 1.16 -2.98 7.60
CA PHE A 127 2.21 -3.44 6.67
C PHE A 127 2.16 -2.65 5.35
N TYR A 128 0.98 -2.50 4.76
CA TYR A 128 0.82 -1.68 3.54
C TYR A 128 1.15 -0.20 3.80
N LYS A 129 0.75 0.33 4.95
CA LYS A 129 1.07 1.68 5.40
C LYS A 129 2.58 1.88 5.51
N MET A 130 3.29 0.94 6.13
CA MET A 130 4.74 0.97 6.23
C MET A 130 5.39 0.97 4.83
N GLU A 131 4.97 0.06 3.93
CA GLU A 131 5.49 0.02 2.56
C GLU A 131 5.29 1.34 1.82
N PHE A 132 4.10 1.95 1.93
CA PHE A 132 3.81 3.24 1.33
C PHE A 132 4.64 4.37 1.94
N VAL A 133 4.78 4.43 3.27
CA VAL A 133 5.58 5.45 3.96
C VAL A 133 7.05 5.36 3.57
N LEU A 134 7.60 4.13 3.53
CA LEU A 134 8.97 3.90 3.06
C LEU A 134 9.12 4.36 1.61
N TRP A 135 8.21 3.94 0.73
CA TRP A 135 8.18 4.38 -0.66
C TRP A 135 8.17 5.90 -0.79
N TYR A 136 7.28 6.58 -0.07
CA TYR A 136 7.08 8.02 -0.12
C TYR A 136 8.31 8.79 0.36
N LEU A 137 8.89 8.39 1.51
CA LEU A 137 10.02 9.09 2.12
C LEU A 137 11.33 8.91 1.35
N LYS A 138 11.52 7.75 0.70
CA LYS A 138 12.76 7.44 -0.02
C LYS A 138 12.67 7.64 -1.54
N SER A 139 11.46 7.81 -2.09
CA SER A 139 11.24 8.05 -3.53
C SER A 139 12.14 9.12 -4.13
N PRO A 140 12.28 10.31 -3.51
CA PRO A 140 13.09 11.38 -4.09
C PRO A 140 14.56 10.99 -4.31
N GLN A 141 15.11 10.11 -3.47
CA GLN A 141 16.53 9.71 -3.55
C GLN A 141 16.74 8.36 -4.23
N MET A 142 15.74 7.47 -4.21
CA MET A 142 15.90 6.07 -4.66
C MET A 142 15.57 5.87 -6.12
N LYS A 143 14.68 6.68 -6.71
CA LYS A 143 14.31 6.54 -8.13
C LYS A 143 15.52 6.63 -9.08
N GLU A 144 16.48 7.50 -8.76
CA GLU A 144 17.73 7.64 -9.52
C GLU A 144 18.73 6.51 -9.27
N LYS A 145 18.62 5.81 -8.12
CA LYS A 145 19.61 4.81 -7.67
C LYS A 145 19.18 3.37 -7.91
N ASP A 146 17.87 3.14 -7.97
CA ASP A 146 17.29 1.81 -8.05
C ASP A 146 15.99 1.86 -8.86
N PRO A 147 15.99 1.35 -10.11
CA PRO A 147 14.81 1.38 -10.97
C PRO A 147 13.62 0.60 -10.38
N ARG A 148 13.87 -0.29 -9.42
CA ARG A 148 12.81 -1.01 -8.70
C ARG A 148 11.90 -0.06 -7.92
N TRP A 149 12.35 1.14 -7.58
CA TRP A 149 11.52 2.14 -6.90
C TRP A 149 10.45 2.76 -7.80
N ASP A 150 10.78 2.97 -9.08
CA ASP A 150 9.83 3.43 -10.10
C ASP A 150 8.85 2.31 -10.49
N ASN A 151 9.33 1.07 -10.51
CA ASN A 151 8.54 -0.12 -10.80
C ASN A 151 7.80 -0.70 -9.60
N PHE A 152 7.97 -0.14 -8.40
CA PHE A 152 7.31 -0.64 -7.20
C PHE A 152 5.79 -0.62 -7.35
N ARG A 153 5.10 -1.69 -6.98
CA ARG A 153 3.63 -1.72 -6.98
C ARG A 153 3.17 -2.41 -5.70
N MET A 154 2.08 -1.92 -5.12
CA MET A 154 1.40 -2.68 -4.08
C MET A 154 0.84 -3.95 -4.72
N THR A 155 1.00 -5.06 -4.03
CA THR A 155 0.55 -6.38 -4.49
C THR A 155 -0.33 -7.00 -3.42
N ALA A 156 -1.27 -7.85 -3.83
CA ALA A 156 -2.14 -8.53 -2.90
C ALA A 156 -1.35 -9.55 -2.07
N LYS A 157 -1.17 -9.23 -0.79
CA LYS A 157 -0.59 -10.06 0.25
C LYS A 157 -1.62 -10.23 1.37
N ASN A 158 -1.70 -11.43 1.91
CA ASN A 158 -2.81 -11.84 2.79
C ASN A 158 -2.38 -12.84 3.86
N SER A 159 -1.08 -12.93 4.12
CA SER A 159 -0.53 -13.76 5.17
C SER A 159 0.54 -12.99 5.91
N VAL A 160 0.37 -12.85 7.22
CA VAL A 160 1.45 -12.40 8.11
C VAL A 160 2.37 -13.58 8.36
N GLU A 161 3.67 -13.35 8.20
CA GLU A 161 4.72 -14.35 8.35
C GLU A 161 5.79 -13.83 9.32
N HIS A 162 6.29 -14.72 10.17
CA HIS A 162 7.36 -14.41 11.09
C HIS A 162 8.74 -14.52 10.41
N ILE A 163 9.59 -13.50 10.57
CA ILE A 163 10.94 -13.48 10.01
C ILE A 163 11.82 -14.49 10.74
N SER A 164 11.90 -14.39 12.07
CA SER A 164 12.39 -15.46 12.96
C SER A 164 11.22 -16.38 13.28
N PRO A 165 11.31 -17.70 13.03
CA PRO A 165 10.19 -18.63 13.18
C PRO A 165 9.65 -18.70 14.62
N GLN A 166 8.35 -18.98 14.76
CA GLN A 166 7.70 -19.19 16.06
C GLN A 166 8.21 -20.45 16.76
N THR A 167 8.37 -21.53 16.01
CA THR A 167 8.96 -22.77 16.50
C THR A 167 10.34 -22.92 15.89
N ALA A 168 11.35 -22.54 16.66
CA ALA A 168 12.75 -22.68 16.26
C ALA A 168 13.11 -24.16 16.10
N GLN A 169 13.84 -24.47 15.04
CA GLN A 169 14.48 -25.78 14.86
C GLN A 169 15.80 -25.81 15.62
N GLU A 170 16.32 -27.00 15.94
CA GLU A 170 17.62 -27.12 16.65
C GLU A 170 18.78 -26.43 15.92
N VAL A 171 18.68 -26.27 14.60
CA VAL A 171 19.67 -25.60 13.76
C VAL A 171 19.57 -24.06 13.77
N ASP A 172 18.56 -23.50 14.45
CA ASP A 172 18.32 -22.06 14.49
C ASP A 172 19.24 -21.33 15.46
N SER A 173 20.32 -20.76 14.92
CA SER A 173 21.25 -19.91 15.68
C SER A 173 20.91 -18.42 15.69
N ASN A 174 19.94 -17.99 14.87
CA ASN A 174 19.52 -16.59 14.73
C ASN A 174 18.03 -16.45 15.05
N THR A 175 17.67 -16.65 16.31
CA THR A 175 16.32 -16.45 16.83
C THR A 175 16.20 -15.12 17.57
N VAL A 176 14.98 -14.62 17.69
CA VAL A 176 14.64 -13.50 18.57
C VAL A 176 14.14 -14.00 19.92
N SER A 177 14.17 -13.16 20.95
CA SER A 177 13.59 -13.48 22.26
C SER A 177 12.06 -13.60 22.17
N GLU A 178 11.44 -14.27 23.14
CA GLU A 178 9.97 -14.36 23.24
C GLU A 178 9.29 -12.98 23.27
N GLU A 179 9.94 -12.00 23.90
CA GLU A 179 9.47 -10.61 23.98
C GLU A 179 9.38 -9.93 22.61
N VAL A 180 10.24 -10.33 21.67
CA VAL A 180 10.33 -9.75 20.31
C VAL A 180 9.57 -10.59 19.28
N LEU A 181 9.30 -11.86 19.58
CA LEU A 181 8.77 -12.84 18.64
C LEU A 181 7.52 -12.36 17.90
N ASP A 182 6.56 -11.81 18.64
CA ASP A 182 5.27 -11.36 18.12
C ASP A 182 5.18 -9.83 17.91
N THR A 183 6.30 -9.12 18.03
CA THR A 183 6.38 -7.68 17.73
C THR A 183 6.30 -7.43 16.23
N PHE A 184 5.83 -6.25 15.83
CA PHE A 184 5.78 -5.84 14.42
C PHE A 184 7.14 -5.95 13.71
N GLY A 185 8.25 -5.73 14.43
CA GLY A 185 9.61 -5.78 13.87
C GLY A 185 10.07 -7.17 13.40
N ASN A 186 9.44 -8.25 13.91
CA ASN A 186 9.73 -9.62 13.48
C ASN A 186 8.72 -10.14 12.44
N LEU A 187 7.83 -9.30 11.91
CA LEU A 187 6.73 -9.72 11.04
C LEU A 187 6.86 -9.13 9.65
N ALA A 188 6.35 -9.87 8.66
CA ALA A 188 6.21 -9.40 7.29
C ALA A 188 4.87 -9.84 6.71
N LEU A 189 4.24 -8.97 5.91
CA LEU A 189 3.10 -9.36 5.09
C LEU A 189 3.61 -9.95 3.78
N VAL A 190 3.19 -11.17 3.47
CA VAL A 190 3.63 -11.95 2.30
C VAL A 190 2.44 -12.63 1.60
N SER A 191 2.68 -13.20 0.42
CA SER A 191 1.69 -14.07 -0.23
C SER A 191 1.55 -15.40 0.52
N ARG A 192 0.40 -16.07 0.41
CA ARG A 192 0.22 -17.42 0.98
C ARG A 192 1.26 -18.43 0.48
N SER A 193 1.67 -18.31 -0.79
CA SER A 193 2.70 -19.19 -1.36
C SER A 193 4.05 -18.99 -0.70
N ILE A 194 4.46 -17.75 -0.42
CA ILE A 194 5.69 -17.46 0.32
C ILE A 194 5.58 -17.98 1.75
N ASN A 195 4.46 -17.72 2.43
CA ASN A 195 4.27 -18.21 3.79
C ASN A 195 4.34 -19.75 3.86
N SER A 196 3.67 -20.44 2.94
CA SER A 196 3.71 -21.90 2.86
C SER A 196 5.11 -22.45 2.53
N GLU A 197 5.93 -21.71 1.78
CA GLU A 197 7.31 -22.09 1.49
C GLU A 197 8.23 -21.86 2.71
N TYR A 198 8.02 -20.74 3.42
CA TYR A 198 8.89 -20.32 4.52
C TYR A 198 8.56 -21.04 5.82
N GLY A 199 7.32 -21.00 6.29
CA GLY A 199 6.87 -21.67 7.52
C GLY A 199 7.87 -21.55 8.69
N ASN A 200 8.22 -22.68 9.31
CA ASN A 200 9.17 -22.73 10.43
C ASN A 200 10.64 -22.85 9.98
N LYS A 201 10.99 -22.41 8.76
CA LYS A 201 12.37 -22.43 8.31
C LYS A 201 13.24 -21.44 9.10
N PRO A 202 14.54 -21.73 9.23
CA PRO A 202 15.51 -20.80 9.79
C PRO A 202 15.52 -19.44 9.11
N PHE A 203 15.75 -18.37 9.88
CA PHE A 203 15.92 -17.01 9.35
C PHE A 203 16.94 -16.97 8.20
N ARG A 204 18.06 -17.68 8.35
CA ARG A 204 19.11 -17.75 7.32
C ARG A 204 18.58 -18.31 6.00
N GLU A 205 17.80 -19.39 6.05
CA GLU A 205 17.20 -20.00 4.86
C GLU A 205 16.17 -19.06 4.23
N LYS A 206 15.28 -18.44 5.04
CA LYS A 206 14.30 -17.46 4.55
C LYS A 206 14.99 -16.29 3.85
N ARG A 207 16.08 -15.77 4.43
CA ARG A 207 16.89 -14.67 3.88
C ARG A 207 17.55 -15.04 2.55
N GLU A 208 18.13 -16.23 2.44
CA GLU A 208 18.75 -16.72 1.21
C GLU A 208 17.70 -16.84 0.08
N ARG A 209 16.56 -17.50 0.36
CA ARG A 209 15.43 -17.62 -0.59
C ARG A 209 14.89 -16.26 -1.02
N PHE A 210 14.75 -15.32 -0.10
CA PHE A 210 14.28 -13.97 -0.40
C PHE A 210 15.24 -13.24 -1.36
N ARG A 211 16.56 -13.41 -1.18
CA ARG A 211 17.57 -12.83 -2.06
C ARG A 211 17.53 -13.46 -3.46
N GLU A 212 17.48 -14.79 -3.54
CA GLU A 212 17.39 -15.50 -4.82
C GLU A 212 16.16 -15.07 -5.63
N ARG A 213 15.00 -14.98 -4.96
CA ARG A 213 13.75 -14.54 -5.59
C ARG A 213 13.82 -13.09 -6.10
N ASN A 214 14.53 -12.21 -5.40
CA ASN A 214 14.65 -10.80 -5.81
C ASN A 214 15.81 -10.53 -6.79
N ASN A 215 16.79 -11.43 -6.87
CA ASN A 215 17.85 -11.38 -7.87
C ASN A 215 17.41 -11.93 -9.23
N THR A 216 16.38 -12.79 -9.26
CA THR A 216 15.87 -13.45 -10.47
C THR A 216 14.79 -12.64 -11.19
N ILE A 217 14.30 -11.53 -10.61
CA ILE A 217 13.43 -10.59 -11.33
C ILE A 217 14.34 -9.70 -12.18
N PRO A 218 14.35 -9.81 -13.52
CA PRO A 218 15.14 -8.92 -14.36
C PRO A 218 14.64 -7.49 -14.19
N ASN A 219 15.56 -6.53 -14.19
CA ASN A 219 15.25 -5.12 -14.38
C ASN A 219 14.62 -4.95 -15.78
N ASN A 220 13.31 -5.15 -15.90
CA ASN A 220 12.52 -4.77 -17.06
C ASN A 220 11.66 -3.55 -16.73
#